data_AF-A0A7K0ESH0-F1
#
_entry.id   AF-A0A7K0ESH0-F1
#
_cell.length_a   1.000
_cell.length_b   1.000
_cell.length_c   1.000
_cell.angle_alpha   90.00
_cell.angle_beta   90.00
_cell.angle_gamma   90.00
#
_symmetry.space_group_name_H-M   'P 1'
#
loop_
_entity.id
_entity.type
_entity.pdbx_description
1 polymer ?
#
loop_
_entity_poly.entity_id
_entity_poly.type
_entity_poly.pdbx_seq_one_letter_code
_entity_poly.pdbx_strand_id
1 'polypeptide(L)'
;MTLTDTFNPTPKPYREPSLNTVYELLFGDNTDLYKNTIREPYAYPWNILMADSAYASDLQRVAADPNVETRAKILAYNRLRNSSQRIAKRELLAVIIEVGLDDGLDVLASFQDGTARYINHSEKVIIWETTDAHSHSLTHKLFKESISIVSKIGPWNGERRPYPEEGNVRISFLVSDGLYFGEGPINVLFNDALARPALQSATELMQYLTEKAISTK
;
A
#
# COMPACT_ATOMS: atom_id res chain seq x y z
N MET A 1 22.77 -16.21 -34.37
CA MET A 1 22.82 -14.97 -33.57
C MET A 1 21.71 -15.08 -32.53
N THR A 2 22.02 -15.67 -31.39
CA THR A 2 21.08 -15.88 -30.29
C THR A 2 20.89 -14.56 -29.57
N LEU A 3 19.70 -13.98 -29.65
CA LEU A 3 19.27 -12.88 -28.81
C LEU A 3 19.17 -13.43 -27.39
N THR A 4 20.21 -13.23 -26.58
CA THR A 4 20.09 -13.39 -25.13
C THR A 4 19.23 -12.25 -24.64
N ASP A 5 17.96 -12.57 -24.41
CA ASP A 5 17.03 -11.73 -23.69
C ASP A 5 17.56 -11.56 -22.26
N THR A 6 18.29 -10.47 -22.03
CA THR A 6 18.74 -10.08 -20.69
C THR A 6 17.52 -9.52 -19.96
N PHE A 7 16.66 -10.42 -19.48
CA PHE A 7 15.69 -10.10 -18.44
C PHE A 7 16.49 -9.64 -17.22
N ASN A 8 16.62 -8.32 -17.06
CA ASN A 8 17.10 -7.75 -15.81
C ASN A 8 15.92 -7.85 -14.83
N PRO A 9 15.96 -8.75 -13.82
CA PRO A 9 14.86 -8.84 -12.88
C PRO A 9 14.69 -7.49 -12.19
N THR A 10 13.46 -7.01 -12.08
CA THR A 10 13.15 -5.79 -11.35
C THR A 10 13.82 -5.87 -9.98
N PRO A 11 14.66 -4.88 -9.60
CA PRO A 11 15.37 -4.90 -8.32
C PRO A 11 14.39 -5.14 -7.17
N LYS A 12 14.83 -5.91 -6.17
CA LYS A 12 14.06 -6.18 -4.96
C LYS A 12 14.65 -5.39 -3.79
N PRO A 13 13.83 -4.68 -2.99
CA PRO A 13 14.35 -3.75 -1.97
C PRO A 13 14.99 -4.44 -0.76
N TYR A 14 14.68 -5.71 -0.51
CA TYR A 14 15.17 -6.45 0.67
C TYR A 14 15.98 -7.68 0.28
N ARG A 15 16.96 -8.07 1.11
CA ARG A 15 17.75 -9.29 0.91
C ARG A 15 16.92 -10.53 1.21
N GLU A 16 16.13 -10.49 2.28
CA GLU A 16 15.22 -11.57 2.64
C GLU A 16 14.06 -11.70 1.62
N PRO A 17 13.96 -12.83 0.86
CA PRO A 17 12.94 -12.99 -0.17
C PRO A 17 11.51 -12.90 0.37
N SER A 18 11.26 -13.39 1.59
CA SER A 18 9.93 -13.33 2.19
C SER A 18 9.47 -11.89 2.47
N LEU A 19 10.39 -10.97 2.80
CA LEU A 19 10.07 -9.56 3.00
C LEU A 19 9.68 -8.86 1.71
N ASN A 20 10.28 -9.25 0.58
CA ASN A 20 9.85 -8.75 -0.72
C ASN A 20 8.40 -9.17 -1.00
N THR A 21 7.98 -10.39 -0.65
CA THR A 21 6.57 -10.79 -0.74
C THR A 21 5.68 -9.94 0.15
N VAL A 22 6.09 -9.66 1.40
CA VAL A 22 5.35 -8.78 2.32
C VAL A 22 5.20 -7.37 1.74
N TYR A 23 6.27 -6.83 1.14
CA TYR A 23 6.28 -5.54 0.48
C TYR A 23 5.31 -5.49 -0.71
N GLU A 24 5.32 -6.48 -1.61
CA GLU A 24 4.39 -6.51 -2.74
C GLU A 24 2.92 -6.61 -2.27
N LEU A 25 2.65 -7.36 -1.19
CA LEU A 25 1.31 -7.48 -0.59
C LEU A 25 0.74 -6.15 -0.07
N LEU A 26 1.57 -5.13 0.19
CA LEU A 26 1.10 -3.82 0.66
C LEU A 26 0.21 -3.11 -0.37
N PHE A 27 0.44 -3.37 -1.66
CA PHE A 27 -0.21 -2.65 -2.76
C PHE A 27 -1.55 -3.27 -3.18
N GLY A 28 -1.81 -4.52 -2.78
CA GLY A 28 -3.06 -5.22 -3.08
C GLY A 28 -3.38 -5.31 -4.57
N ASP A 29 -2.37 -5.30 -5.44
CA ASP A 29 -2.48 -5.26 -6.90
C ASP A 29 -2.32 -6.63 -7.57
N ASN A 30 -1.90 -7.65 -6.82
CA ASN A 30 -1.72 -9.01 -7.32
C ASN A 30 -2.34 -10.07 -6.38
N THR A 31 -3.43 -10.70 -6.82
CA THR A 31 -4.12 -11.77 -6.08
C THR A 31 -3.27 -13.04 -5.92
N ASP A 32 -2.35 -13.32 -6.84
CA ASP A 32 -1.54 -14.54 -6.80
C ASP A 32 -0.61 -14.60 -5.60
N LEU A 33 -0.21 -13.44 -5.07
CA LEU A 33 0.61 -13.33 -3.86
C LEU A 33 -0.11 -13.89 -2.61
N TYR A 34 -1.44 -13.98 -2.64
CA TYR A 34 -2.25 -14.48 -1.52
C TYR A 34 -2.50 -15.99 -1.60
N LYS A 35 -2.28 -16.64 -2.75
CA LYS A 35 -2.57 -18.07 -2.94
C LYS A 35 -1.79 -18.98 -1.99
N ASN A 36 -0.56 -18.59 -1.63
CA ASN A 36 0.27 -19.36 -0.70
C ASN A 36 -0.07 -19.08 0.78
N THR A 37 -0.80 -17.99 1.06
CA THR A 37 -1.11 -17.54 2.41
C THR A 37 -2.52 -17.98 2.84
N ILE A 38 -3.42 -18.14 1.87
CA ILE A 38 -4.84 -18.46 2.12
C ILE A 38 -5.09 -19.90 1.67
N ARG A 39 -5.66 -20.71 2.56
CA ARG A 39 -5.93 -22.13 2.30
C ARG A 39 -7.33 -22.36 1.75
N GLU A 40 -7.45 -23.35 0.89
CA GLU A 40 -8.75 -23.86 0.44
C GLU A 40 -9.43 -24.71 1.53
N PRO A 41 -10.78 -24.75 1.57
CA PRO A 41 -11.70 -23.97 0.75
C PRO A 41 -11.71 -22.49 1.16
N TYR A 42 -11.69 -21.58 0.18
CA TYR A 42 -11.71 -20.17 0.47
C TYR A 42 -13.03 -19.76 1.14
N ALA A 43 -12.94 -19.02 2.24
CA ALA A 43 -14.08 -18.37 2.86
C ALA A 43 -14.30 -16.97 2.27
N TYR A 44 -15.47 -16.38 2.51
CA TYR A 44 -15.71 -14.97 2.19
C TYR A 44 -14.70 -14.06 2.93
N PRO A 45 -14.12 -13.02 2.28
CA PRO A 45 -14.34 -12.57 0.89
C PRO A 45 -13.45 -13.28 -0.15
N TRP A 46 -12.52 -14.12 0.29
CA TRP A 46 -11.48 -14.73 -0.54
C TRP A 46 -12.01 -15.70 -1.59
N ASN A 47 -13.15 -16.34 -1.34
CA ASN A 47 -13.82 -17.17 -2.35
C ASN A 47 -14.20 -16.37 -3.61
N ILE A 48 -14.57 -15.09 -3.45
CA ILE A 48 -14.86 -14.18 -4.56
C ILE A 48 -13.55 -13.68 -5.16
N LEU A 49 -12.62 -13.22 -4.32
CA LEU A 49 -11.37 -12.61 -4.77
C LEU A 49 -10.44 -13.58 -5.51
N MET A 50 -10.46 -14.87 -5.16
CA MET A 50 -9.64 -15.92 -5.76
C MET A 50 -10.33 -16.67 -6.90
N ALA A 51 -11.63 -16.43 -7.14
CA ALA A 51 -12.33 -17.06 -8.26
C ALA A 51 -11.79 -16.56 -9.60
N ASP A 52 -11.55 -17.49 -10.55
CA ASP A 52 -11.09 -17.18 -11.92
C ASP A 52 -11.96 -16.09 -12.59
N SER A 53 -13.26 -16.17 -12.38
CA SER A 53 -14.24 -15.15 -12.75
C SER A 53 -15.11 -14.77 -11.56
N ALA A 54 -15.36 -13.48 -11.38
CA ALA A 54 -16.30 -12.96 -10.40
C ALA A 54 -17.24 -11.95 -11.07
N TYR A 55 -18.51 -11.95 -10.67
CA TYR A 55 -19.44 -10.92 -11.13
C TYR A 55 -19.08 -9.56 -10.53
N ALA A 56 -19.27 -8.49 -11.30
CA ALA A 56 -19.01 -7.13 -10.82
C ALA A 56 -19.78 -6.80 -9.54
N SER A 57 -21.02 -7.30 -9.40
CA SER A 57 -21.84 -7.14 -8.19
C SER A 57 -21.23 -7.80 -6.95
N ASP A 58 -20.56 -8.95 -7.10
CA ASP A 58 -19.88 -9.63 -5.99
C ASP A 58 -18.64 -8.86 -5.54
N LEU A 59 -17.85 -8.36 -6.48
CA LEU A 59 -16.69 -7.52 -6.17
C LEU A 59 -17.13 -6.19 -5.53
N GLN A 60 -18.20 -5.57 -6.02
CA GLN A 60 -18.79 -4.37 -5.40
C GLN A 60 -19.26 -4.66 -3.97
N ARG A 61 -19.84 -5.84 -3.72
CA ARG A 61 -20.23 -6.27 -2.38
C ARG A 61 -19.02 -6.38 -1.45
N VAL A 62 -17.94 -7.04 -1.89
CA VAL A 62 -16.69 -7.13 -1.10
C VAL A 62 -16.12 -5.74 -0.81
N ALA A 63 -16.07 -4.88 -1.82
CA ALA A 63 -15.53 -3.52 -1.70
C ALA A 63 -16.34 -2.64 -0.73
N ALA A 64 -17.67 -2.79 -0.70
CA ALA A 64 -18.58 -2.00 0.12
C ALA A 64 -18.82 -2.58 1.53
N ASP A 65 -18.36 -3.80 1.83
CA ASP A 65 -18.64 -4.47 3.10
C ASP A 65 -17.81 -3.86 4.24
N PRO A 66 -18.42 -3.27 5.28
CA PRO A 66 -17.69 -2.69 6.39
C PRO A 66 -16.87 -3.70 7.21
N ASN A 67 -17.20 -5.00 7.13
CA ASN A 67 -16.52 -6.06 7.88
C ASN A 67 -15.34 -6.69 7.12
N VAL A 68 -15.15 -6.32 5.84
CA VAL A 68 -14.01 -6.78 5.04
C VAL A 68 -12.80 -5.88 5.30
N GLU A 69 -11.63 -6.50 5.54
CA GLU A 69 -10.37 -5.78 5.72
C GLU A 69 -10.01 -4.95 4.48
N THR A 70 -9.34 -3.82 4.68
CA THR A 70 -9.09 -2.85 3.61
C THR A 70 -8.25 -3.43 2.46
N ARG A 71 -7.32 -4.35 2.73
CA ARG A 71 -6.53 -5.04 1.70
C ARG A 71 -7.39 -5.86 0.74
N ALA A 72 -8.37 -6.59 1.26
CA ALA A 72 -9.34 -7.33 0.45
C ALA A 72 -10.24 -6.39 -0.38
N LYS A 73 -10.60 -5.21 0.16
CA LYS A 73 -11.31 -4.16 -0.60
C LYS A 73 -10.48 -3.62 -1.75
N ILE A 74 -9.18 -3.36 -1.53
CA ILE A 74 -8.25 -2.91 -2.57
C ILE A 74 -8.19 -3.93 -3.71
N LEU A 75 -8.07 -5.23 -3.40
CA LEU A 75 -8.11 -6.30 -4.41
C LEU A 75 -9.43 -6.31 -5.21
N ALA A 76 -10.56 -6.14 -4.52
CA ALA A 76 -11.87 -6.07 -5.18
C ALA A 76 -11.95 -4.88 -6.16
N TYR A 77 -11.51 -3.70 -5.74
CA TYR A 77 -11.45 -2.51 -6.60
C TYR A 77 -10.49 -2.70 -7.78
N ASN A 78 -9.32 -3.32 -7.57
CA ASN A 78 -8.40 -3.65 -8.65
C ASN A 78 -9.04 -4.57 -9.70
N ARG A 79 -9.74 -5.62 -9.28
CA ARG A 79 -10.46 -6.51 -10.20
C ARG A 79 -11.59 -5.80 -10.94
N LEU A 80 -12.34 -4.92 -10.27
CA LEU A 80 -13.38 -4.10 -10.91
C LEU A 80 -12.79 -3.19 -12.01
N ARG A 81 -11.68 -2.52 -11.73
CA ARG A 81 -10.99 -1.65 -12.70
C ARG A 81 -10.45 -2.42 -13.88
N ASN A 82 -9.82 -3.57 -13.65
CA ASN A 82 -9.32 -4.43 -14.72
C ASN A 82 -10.45 -4.98 -15.61
N SER A 83 -11.68 -5.02 -15.09
CA SER A 83 -12.89 -5.38 -15.83
C SER A 83 -13.58 -4.18 -16.50
N SER A 84 -12.90 -3.03 -16.60
CA SER A 84 -13.41 -1.76 -17.15
C SER A 84 -14.70 -1.25 -16.48
N GLN A 85 -14.98 -1.67 -15.23
CA GLN A 85 -16.13 -1.18 -14.49
C GLN A 85 -15.86 0.21 -13.93
N ARG A 86 -16.83 1.11 -14.08
CA ARG A 86 -16.72 2.47 -13.55
C ARG A 86 -16.88 2.44 -12.03
N ILE A 87 -15.91 3.02 -11.32
CA ILE A 87 -15.99 3.23 -9.88
C ILE A 87 -16.69 4.57 -9.62
N ALA A 88 -17.84 4.51 -8.95
CA ALA A 88 -18.70 5.68 -8.76
C ALA A 88 -18.20 6.64 -7.68
N LYS A 89 -17.61 6.10 -6.59
CA LYS A 89 -17.14 6.87 -5.44
C LYS A 89 -15.64 6.69 -5.28
N ARG A 90 -14.93 7.82 -5.23
CA ARG A 90 -13.51 7.86 -4.86
C ARG A 90 -13.37 7.70 -3.35
N GLU A 91 -12.63 6.69 -2.95
CA GLU A 91 -12.35 6.36 -1.56
C GLU A 91 -10.85 6.07 -1.42
N LEU A 92 -10.18 6.78 -0.51
CA LEU A 92 -8.79 6.50 -0.16
C LEU A 92 -8.75 5.29 0.78
N LEU A 93 -8.09 4.23 0.35
CA LEU A 93 -8.04 2.94 1.05
C LEU A 93 -6.70 2.76 1.76
N ALA A 94 -5.59 3.18 1.16
CA ALA A 94 -4.29 3.12 1.80
C ALA A 94 -3.38 4.26 1.39
N VAL A 95 -2.45 4.60 2.28
CA VAL A 95 -1.32 5.49 2.03
C VAL A 95 -0.05 4.69 2.28
N ILE A 96 0.83 4.64 1.29
CA ILE A 96 2.10 3.92 1.34
C ILE A 96 3.22 4.93 1.09
N ILE A 97 4.16 5.00 2.03
CA ILE A 97 5.33 5.88 1.97
C ILE A 97 6.55 4.98 1.85
N GLU A 98 7.35 5.21 0.82
CA GLU A 98 8.59 4.49 0.53
C GLU A 98 9.73 5.51 0.53
N VAL A 99 10.81 5.23 1.27
CA VAL A 99 12.00 6.10 1.34
C VAL A 99 13.21 5.29 0.93
N GLY A 100 13.82 5.67 -0.20
CA GLY A 100 15.07 5.07 -0.68
C GLY A 100 16.24 5.57 0.16
N LEU A 101 16.87 4.66 0.89
CA LEU A 101 18.05 4.90 1.71
C LEU A 101 19.26 4.19 1.10
N ASP A 102 20.47 4.64 1.47
CA ASP A 102 21.74 4.11 0.95
C ASP A 102 21.86 2.58 1.13
N ASP A 103 21.24 2.03 2.18
CA ASP A 103 21.33 0.62 2.57
C ASP A 103 20.00 -0.15 2.49
N GLY A 104 18.97 0.43 1.87
CA GLY A 104 17.70 -0.27 1.63
C GLY A 104 16.49 0.64 1.51
N LEU A 105 15.34 0.10 1.92
CA LEU A 105 14.05 0.78 1.78
C LEU A 105 13.30 0.79 3.12
N ASP A 106 12.95 1.99 3.58
CA ASP A 106 11.94 2.15 4.62
C ASP A 106 10.56 2.25 3.96
N VAL A 107 9.60 1.45 4.40
CA VAL A 107 8.22 1.45 3.89
C VAL A 107 7.22 1.48 5.03
N LEU A 108 6.36 2.50 5.05
CA LEU A 108 5.17 2.57 5.90
C LEU A 108 3.94 2.42 5.02
N ALA A 109 3.10 1.41 5.29
CA ALA A 109 1.76 1.29 4.73
C ALA A 109 0.72 1.48 5.84
N SER A 110 -0.19 2.41 5.65
CA SER A 110 -1.33 2.67 6.54
C SER A 110 -2.64 2.47 5.79
N PHE A 111 -3.54 1.68 6.37
CA PHE A 111 -4.80 1.29 5.76
C PHE A 111 -5.99 1.99 6.44
N GLN A 112 -7.09 2.16 5.69
CA GLN A 112 -8.28 2.89 6.14
C GLN A 112 -8.93 2.26 7.38
N ASP A 113 -8.79 0.95 7.58
CA ASP A 113 -9.25 0.23 8.76
C ASP A 113 -8.38 0.48 10.01
N GLY A 114 -7.35 1.31 9.90
CA GLY A 114 -6.43 1.66 10.99
C GLY A 114 -5.25 0.70 11.15
N THR A 115 -5.23 -0.40 10.39
CA THR A 115 -4.07 -1.30 10.38
C THR A 115 -2.89 -0.65 9.68
N ALA A 116 -1.67 -1.06 10.04
CA ALA A 116 -0.46 -0.56 9.41
C ALA A 116 0.64 -1.61 9.36
N ARG A 117 1.58 -1.44 8.44
CA ARG A 117 2.80 -2.22 8.36
C ARG A 117 3.98 -1.28 8.15
N TYR A 118 5.07 -1.57 8.86
CA TYR A 118 6.33 -0.86 8.67
C TYR A 118 7.42 -1.88 8.42
N ILE A 119 8.19 -1.70 7.36
CA ILE A 119 9.40 -2.46 7.05
C ILE A 119 10.53 -1.45 7.00
N ASN A 120 11.58 -1.63 7.80
CA ASN A 120 12.75 -0.76 7.73
C ASN A 120 13.84 -1.34 6.81
N HIS A 121 14.79 -0.51 6.40
CA HIS A 121 15.95 -0.87 5.59
C HIS A 121 16.79 -2.00 6.21
N SER A 122 16.79 -2.09 7.55
CA SER A 122 17.41 -3.18 8.30
C SER A 122 16.57 -4.47 8.36
N GLU A 123 15.53 -4.59 7.55
CA GLU A 123 14.68 -5.79 7.40
C GLU A 123 13.87 -6.18 8.64
N LYS A 124 13.63 -5.23 9.55
CA LYS A 124 12.70 -5.40 10.67
C LYS A 124 11.30 -5.02 10.23
N VAL A 125 10.32 -5.85 10.61
CA VAL A 125 8.90 -5.64 10.29
C VAL A 125 8.11 -5.37 11.56
N ILE A 126 7.23 -4.38 11.49
CA ILE A 126 6.15 -4.15 12.44
C ILE A 126 4.84 -4.43 11.70
N ILE A 127 4.04 -5.35 12.26
CA ILE A 127 2.69 -5.65 11.80
C ILE A 127 1.72 -5.12 12.86
N TRP A 128 0.99 -4.07 12.52
CA TRP A 128 0.07 -3.38 13.41
C TRP A 128 -1.37 -3.72 13.04
N GLU A 129 -1.91 -4.78 13.63
CA GLU A 129 -3.32 -5.18 13.43
C GLU A 129 -4.19 -4.80 14.63
N THR A 130 -3.60 -4.48 15.80
CA THR A 130 -4.33 -4.03 16.98
C THR A 130 -4.28 -2.52 17.08
N THR A 131 -5.32 -1.86 16.59
CA THR A 131 -5.44 -0.40 16.65
C THR A 131 -5.74 0.04 18.08
N ASP A 132 -5.06 1.10 18.51
CA ASP A 132 -5.43 1.86 19.71
C ASP A 132 -5.87 3.27 19.34
N ALA A 133 -6.38 4.03 20.32
CA ALA A 133 -6.90 5.38 20.08
C ALA A 133 -5.84 6.33 19.48
N HIS A 134 -4.56 6.13 19.80
CA HIS A 134 -3.50 7.03 19.34
C HIS A 134 -3.07 6.70 17.91
N SER A 135 -2.78 5.44 17.60
CA SER A 135 -2.52 4.97 16.23
C SER A 135 -3.70 5.26 15.29
N HIS A 136 -4.94 5.15 15.77
CA HIS A 136 -6.13 5.54 15.00
C HIS A 136 -6.16 7.05 14.70
N SER A 137 -5.84 7.90 15.68
CA SER A 137 -5.77 9.36 15.49
C SER A 137 -4.68 9.75 14.47
N LEU A 138 -3.49 9.15 14.57
CA LEU A 138 -2.39 9.38 13.63
C LEU A 138 -2.74 8.91 12.21
N THR A 139 -3.36 7.73 12.09
CA THR A 139 -3.86 7.22 10.81
C THR A 139 -4.92 8.16 10.21
N HIS A 140 -5.88 8.62 11.02
CA HIS A 140 -6.90 9.56 10.56
C HIS A 140 -6.30 10.88 10.08
N LYS A 141 -5.31 11.42 10.81
CA LYS A 141 -4.56 12.61 10.41
C LYS A 141 -3.86 12.38 9.07
N LEU A 142 -3.13 11.27 8.92
CA LEU A 142 -2.46 10.91 7.67
C LEU A 142 -3.44 10.84 6.49
N PHE A 143 -4.59 10.20 6.65
CA PHE A 143 -5.60 10.09 5.60
C PHE A 143 -6.20 11.45 5.24
N LYS A 144 -6.49 12.29 6.23
CA LYS A 144 -7.00 13.65 6.00
C LYS A 144 -6.02 14.48 5.17
N GLU A 145 -4.74 14.49 5.52
CA GLU A 145 -3.72 15.22 4.76
C GLU A 145 -3.51 14.61 3.37
N SER A 146 -3.58 13.29 3.25
CA SER A 146 -3.48 12.58 1.97
C SER A 146 -4.63 12.88 1.01
N ILE A 147 -5.86 13.04 1.52
CA ILE A 147 -7.02 13.44 0.70
C ILE A 147 -6.80 14.82 0.06
N SER A 148 -6.15 15.74 0.78
CA SER A 148 -5.79 17.06 0.21
C SER A 148 -4.88 16.94 -1.01
N ILE A 149 -3.99 15.94 -1.03
CA ILE A 149 -3.12 15.63 -2.17
C ILE A 149 -3.94 14.99 -3.30
N VAL A 150 -4.64 13.89 -3.01
CA VAL A 150 -5.45 13.12 -3.98
C VAL A 150 -6.49 14.00 -4.68
N SER A 151 -7.03 15.02 -4.00
CA SER A 151 -7.98 15.97 -4.60
C SER A 151 -7.39 16.86 -5.71
N LYS A 152 -6.06 16.96 -5.79
CA LYS A 152 -5.33 17.85 -6.72
C LYS A 152 -4.58 17.10 -7.83
N ILE A 153 -4.45 15.78 -7.73
CA ILE A 153 -3.73 14.95 -8.71
C ILE A 153 -4.67 13.93 -9.34
N GLY A 154 -4.28 13.41 -10.51
CA GLY A 154 -5.00 12.34 -11.21
C GLY A 154 -4.40 10.96 -10.96
N PRO A 155 -5.14 9.89 -11.28
CA PRO A 155 -4.63 8.53 -11.17
C PRO A 155 -3.48 8.32 -12.17
N TRP A 156 -2.53 7.49 -11.76
CA TRP A 156 -1.49 6.95 -12.62
C TRP A 156 -2.08 5.87 -13.53
N ASN A 157 -1.84 5.99 -14.84
CA ASN A 157 -2.36 5.06 -15.85
C ASN A 157 -1.35 3.97 -16.24
N GLY A 158 -0.14 3.99 -15.70
CA GLY A 158 0.89 2.99 -15.97
C GLY A 158 0.93 1.89 -14.92
N GLU A 159 1.83 0.93 -15.11
CA GLU A 159 2.15 -0.05 -14.08
C GLU A 159 2.75 0.62 -12.83
N ARG A 160 2.62 -0.04 -11.68
CA ARG A 160 3.31 0.41 -10.47
C ARG A 160 4.82 0.43 -10.74
N ARG A 161 5.45 1.56 -10.40
CA ARG A 161 6.89 1.73 -10.56
C ARG A 161 7.65 0.87 -9.54
N PRO A 162 8.90 0.46 -9.84
CA PRO A 162 9.82 -0.08 -8.83
C PRO A 162 9.97 0.88 -7.64
N TYR A 163 10.46 0.42 -6.50
CA TYR A 163 10.71 1.28 -5.32
C TYR A 163 11.58 2.51 -5.68
N PRO A 164 11.45 3.64 -4.98
CA PRO A 164 12.18 4.87 -5.30
C PRO A 164 13.70 4.69 -5.16
N GLU A 165 14.45 5.42 -5.98
CA GLU A 165 15.91 5.50 -5.89
C GLU A 165 16.38 6.09 -4.55
N GLU A 166 17.65 5.87 -4.20
CA GLU A 166 18.31 6.46 -3.04
C GLU A 166 18.10 7.99 -2.99
N GLY A 167 17.77 8.51 -1.80
CA GLY A 167 17.52 9.93 -1.58
C GLY A 167 16.14 10.42 -2.02
N ASN A 168 15.33 9.57 -2.66
CA ASN A 168 13.95 9.87 -3.03
C ASN A 168 12.96 9.30 -2.03
N VAL A 169 11.81 9.98 -1.92
CA VAL A 169 10.61 9.48 -1.25
C VAL A 169 9.49 9.36 -2.27
N ARG A 170 8.73 8.27 -2.18
CA ARG A 170 7.44 8.12 -2.88
C ARG A 170 6.33 8.06 -1.85
N ILE A 171 5.28 8.84 -2.10
CA ILE A 171 3.99 8.71 -1.41
C ILE A 171 2.95 8.22 -2.42
N SER A 172 2.44 7.01 -2.18
CA SER A 172 1.45 6.32 -3.00
C SER A 172 0.11 6.27 -2.27
N PHE A 173 -0.98 6.49 -3.01
CA PHE A 173 -2.34 6.44 -2.51
C PHE A 173 -3.12 5.38 -3.28
N LEU A 174 -3.61 4.38 -2.56
CA LEU A 174 -4.49 3.37 -3.12
C LEU A 174 -5.91 3.88 -3.00
N VAL A 175 -6.45 4.39 -4.10
CA VAL A 175 -7.82 4.91 -4.18
C VAL A 175 -8.68 3.87 -4.88
N SER A 176 -9.97 3.83 -4.57
CA SER A 176 -10.94 2.94 -5.22
C SER A 176 -10.94 3.03 -6.76
N ASP A 177 -10.56 4.17 -7.35
CA ASP A 177 -10.51 4.37 -8.81
C ASP A 177 -9.09 4.31 -9.43
N GLY A 178 -8.02 4.21 -8.64
CA GLY A 178 -6.69 3.99 -9.18
C GLY A 178 -5.55 4.13 -8.16
N LEU A 179 -4.33 3.93 -8.65
CA LEU A 179 -3.10 4.31 -7.95
C LEU A 179 -2.84 5.80 -8.22
N TYR A 180 -2.55 6.57 -7.19
CA TYR A 180 -2.07 7.94 -7.29
C TYR A 180 -0.72 8.00 -6.58
N PHE A 181 0.23 8.80 -7.05
CA PHE A 181 1.47 8.97 -6.31
C PHE A 181 2.17 10.29 -6.62
N GLY A 182 3.05 10.70 -5.71
CA GLY A 182 4.09 11.68 -5.93
C GLY A 182 5.45 11.08 -5.54
N GLU A 183 6.49 11.41 -6.29
CA GLU A 183 7.85 10.93 -6.05
C GLU A 183 8.85 12.03 -6.36
N GLY A 184 9.90 12.12 -5.55
CA GLY A 184 10.99 13.05 -5.77
C GLY A 184 11.98 13.06 -4.60
N PRO A 185 13.01 13.93 -4.66
CA PRO A 185 14.00 14.04 -3.61
C PRO A 185 13.35 14.31 -2.25
N ILE A 186 13.81 13.61 -1.22
CA ILE A 186 13.22 13.67 0.12
C ILE A 186 13.19 15.11 0.65
N ASN A 187 14.27 15.86 0.48
CA ASN A 187 14.34 17.26 0.89
C ASN A 187 13.35 18.17 0.14
N VAL A 188 13.01 17.86 -1.11
CA VAL A 188 12.05 18.63 -1.90
C VAL A 188 10.63 18.35 -1.41
N LEU A 189 10.24 17.07 -1.30
CA LEU A 189 8.87 16.73 -0.90
C LEU A 189 8.57 17.06 0.57
N PHE A 190 9.55 17.01 1.46
CA PHE A 190 9.38 17.48 2.84
C PHE A 190 9.31 19.02 2.97
N ASN A 191 9.68 19.77 1.94
CA ASN A 191 9.50 21.22 1.87
C ASN A 191 8.30 21.65 1.01
N ASP A 192 7.70 20.72 0.27
CA ASP A 192 6.54 20.98 -0.58
C ASP A 192 5.29 21.24 0.27
N ALA A 193 4.56 22.31 -0.03
CA ALA A 193 3.40 22.74 0.76
C ALA A 193 2.23 21.73 0.71
N LEU A 194 2.15 20.92 -0.35
CA LEU A 194 1.09 19.94 -0.55
C LEU A 194 1.45 18.57 0.06
N ALA A 195 2.68 18.09 -0.15
CA ALA A 195 3.12 16.77 0.31
C ALA A 195 3.55 16.74 1.78
N ARG A 196 4.18 17.82 2.28
CA ARG A 196 4.76 17.88 3.63
C ARG A 196 3.80 17.47 4.75
N PRO A 197 2.53 17.95 4.81
CA PRO A 197 1.63 17.58 5.91
C PRO A 197 1.37 16.07 6.02
N ALA A 198 1.22 15.39 4.88
CA ALA A 198 1.03 13.93 4.85
C ALA A 198 2.32 13.20 5.24
N LEU A 199 3.48 13.62 4.74
CA LEU A 199 4.76 13.01 5.08
C LEU A 199 5.13 13.18 6.57
N GLN A 200 4.81 14.33 7.15
CA GLN A 200 4.97 14.56 8.60
C GLN A 200 4.05 13.63 9.41
N SER A 201 2.78 13.51 9.01
CA SER A 201 1.82 12.61 9.67
C SER A 201 2.25 11.13 9.56
N ALA A 202 2.81 10.72 8.42
CA ALA A 202 3.38 9.39 8.22
C ALA A 202 4.59 9.16 9.14
N THR A 203 5.46 10.16 9.29
CA THR A 203 6.62 10.10 10.19
C THR A 203 6.17 9.93 11.64
N GLU A 204 5.18 10.69 12.10
CA GLU A 204 4.60 10.57 13.44
C GLU A 204 4.03 9.16 13.69
N LEU A 205 3.27 8.61 12.72
CA LEU A 205 2.74 7.25 12.81
C LEU A 205 3.87 6.22 12.91
N MET A 206 4.87 6.29 12.03
CA MET A 206 6.00 5.36 12.04
C MET A 206 6.79 5.41 13.35
N GLN A 207 7.03 6.60 13.91
CA GLN A 207 7.67 6.79 15.21
C GLN A 207 6.87 6.10 16.31
N TYR A 208 5.56 6.35 16.37
CA TYR A 208 4.68 5.75 17.37
C TYR A 208 4.70 4.21 17.32
N LEU A 209 4.56 3.64 16.12
CA LEU A 209 4.58 2.19 15.92
C LEU A 209 5.91 1.58 16.38
N THR A 210 7.02 2.25 16.07
CA THR A 210 8.36 1.81 16.46
C THR A 210 8.56 1.85 17.98
N GLU A 211 8.14 2.94 18.63
CA GLU A 211 8.20 3.08 20.10
C GLU A 211 7.39 2.01 20.81
N LYS A 212 6.18 1.71 20.32
CA LYS A 212 5.32 0.66 20.86
C LYS A 212 5.91 -0.74 20.68
N ALA A 213 6.48 -1.02 19.51
CA ALA A 213 7.09 -2.31 19.24
C ALA A 213 8.32 -2.59 20.14
N ILE A 214 9.07 -1.54 20.49
CA ILE A 214 10.19 -1.64 21.46
C ILE A 214 9.66 -1.85 22.88
N SER A 215 8.62 -1.12 23.28
CA SER A 215 8.09 -1.13 24.65
C SER A 215 7.32 -2.41 25.03
N THR A 216 6.99 -3.26 24.05
CA THR A 216 6.26 -4.52 24.26
C THR A 216 7.21 -5.73 24.38
N LYS A 217 8.53 -5.51 24.30
CA LYS A 217 9.55 -6.51 24.59
C LYS A 217 9.99 -6.44 26.05
#